data_AF-A0A2V9FMD2-F1
#
_entry.id   AF-A0A2V9FMD2-F1
#
_cell.length_a   1.000
_cell.length_b   1.000
_cell.length_c   1.000
_cell.angle_alpha   90.00
_cell.angle_beta   90.00
_cell.angle_gamma   90.00
#
_symmetry.space_group_name_H-M   'P 1'
#
loop_
_entity.id
_entity.type
_entity.pdbx_description
1 polymer ?
#
loop_
_entity_poly.entity_id
_entity_poly.type
_entity_poly.pdbx_seq_one_letter_code
_entity_poly.pdbx_strand_id
1 'polypeptide(L)'
;MKRRGMYAVLAGVSSLALLAPRARMQSALQAQQKVDTPMATDERLEAPGWWPTKRSASREDYVGTAECARCHSKMTASQLATPMAHASTPAATSGILREHEQISRRGVPYSYNITRTETGSTYSVSDGTNSISAPLLWAFGLGNKGQTYLYQRDGVFYESRMSFYKTLQGLDLTTGHAYKMPENLEEALGRAIDPDTLRRCFGCHTTASASDTGFDPARLMPGVNCEACHGPGAKHVSLMDAEKTEQGRQAIFNPSRLSPVALVDFCGACHRTWNDVYEMDATGVANARFQPYRLENSRCWGEGDARLTCIACHDPHRQLVHEAGAYDQKCLACHPAAPARKARDHPGKACPTHAPFTDHRIRIARAGEPYPD
;
A
#
# COMPACT_ATOMS: atom_id res chain seq x y z
N MET A 1 75.96 -10.01 65.17
CA MET A 1 75.31 -9.98 66.52
C MET A 1 73.80 -10.01 66.34
N LYS A 2 73.11 -10.98 66.97
CA LYS A 2 71.77 -10.93 67.61
C LYS A 2 70.70 -10.02 66.95
N ARG A 3 69.48 -10.46 66.58
CA ARG A 3 68.53 -11.32 67.32
C ARG A 3 67.35 -11.74 66.44
N ARG A 4 66.81 -12.92 66.78
CA ARG A 4 65.50 -13.47 66.39
C ARG A 4 64.34 -12.64 66.95
N GLY A 5 63.18 -12.68 66.29
CA GLY A 5 61.86 -12.31 66.81
C GLY A 5 60.76 -13.03 66.01
N MET A 6 59.85 -13.68 66.73
CA MET A 6 58.95 -14.76 66.30
C MET A 6 57.49 -14.29 66.16
N TYR A 7 56.75 -14.96 65.25
CA TYR A 7 55.30 -15.25 65.19
C TYR A 7 54.24 -14.12 65.23
N ALA A 8 53.43 -14.05 64.17
CA ALA A 8 51.98 -14.32 64.25
C ALA A 8 51.44 -14.77 62.88
N VAL A 9 50.72 -15.89 62.90
CA VAL A 9 50.02 -16.54 61.78
C VAL A 9 48.65 -15.89 61.60
N LEU A 10 48.23 -15.62 60.36
CA LEU A 10 46.81 -15.62 60.00
C LEU A 10 46.64 -16.01 58.53
N ALA A 11 45.81 -17.04 58.35
CA ALA A 11 45.51 -17.73 57.11
C ALA A 11 44.78 -16.84 56.10
N GLY A 12 45.04 -17.06 54.81
CA GLY A 12 44.30 -16.46 53.70
C GLY A 12 44.46 -17.30 52.44
N VAL A 13 43.39 -18.00 52.09
CA VAL A 13 43.26 -19.00 51.03
C VAL A 13 43.64 -18.45 49.65
N SER A 14 44.42 -19.23 48.90
CA SER A 14 44.65 -19.03 47.46
C SER A 14 43.36 -19.23 46.67
N SER A 15 42.95 -18.22 45.92
CA SER A 15 42.01 -18.37 44.82
C SER A 15 42.54 -17.57 43.63
N LEU A 16 43.21 -18.26 42.69
CA LEU A 16 43.40 -17.79 41.33
C LEU A 16 42.00 -17.66 40.70
N ALA A 17 41.46 -16.45 40.64
CA ALA A 17 40.27 -16.17 39.85
C ALA A 17 40.70 -15.51 38.54
N LEU A 18 40.49 -16.25 37.44
CA LEU A 18 40.66 -15.79 36.07
C LEU A 18 39.94 -14.46 35.83
N LEU A 19 40.69 -13.45 35.41
CA LEU A 19 40.18 -12.25 34.75
C LEU A 19 39.59 -12.66 33.38
N ALA A 20 38.27 -12.87 33.32
CA ALA A 20 37.52 -12.92 32.08
C ALA A 20 36.82 -11.57 31.84
N PRO A 21 36.78 -11.04 30.60
CA PRO A 21 36.32 -9.68 30.34
C PRO A 21 34.79 -9.62 30.42
N ARG A 22 34.25 -8.95 31.44
CA ARG A 22 32.83 -8.55 31.50
C ARG A 22 32.45 -7.47 30.48
N ALA A 23 33.38 -7.03 29.63
CA ALA A 23 33.18 -5.93 28.68
C ALA A 23 32.54 -6.32 27.34
N ARG A 24 32.10 -7.58 27.13
CA ARG A 24 31.50 -8.03 25.85
C ARG A 24 30.01 -8.41 25.89
N MET A 25 29.35 -8.34 27.05
CA MET A 25 27.93 -8.71 27.16
C MET A 25 26.97 -7.53 27.33
N GLN A 26 27.47 -6.30 27.53
CA GLN A 26 26.64 -5.10 27.58
C GLN A 26 26.48 -4.38 26.23
N SER A 27 27.34 -4.66 25.25
CA SER A 27 27.25 -4.04 23.91
C SER A 27 26.22 -4.70 22.97
N ALA A 28 25.61 -5.83 23.36
CA ALA A 28 24.56 -6.51 22.58
C ALA A 28 23.13 -6.14 23.05
N LEU A 29 23.00 -5.48 24.20
CA LEU A 29 21.73 -4.96 24.74
C LEU A 29 21.59 -3.44 24.58
N GLN A 30 22.59 -2.81 23.96
CA GLN A 30 22.63 -1.42 23.54
C GLN A 30 22.86 -1.31 22.04
N ALA A 31 22.30 -2.23 21.25
CA ALA A 31 21.84 -1.83 19.92
C ALA A 31 20.71 -0.84 20.16
N GLN A 32 21.12 0.42 20.38
CA GLN A 32 20.28 1.59 20.44
C GLN A 32 19.24 1.39 19.34
N GLN A 33 17.98 1.38 19.75
CA GLN A 33 16.81 1.44 18.89
C GLN A 33 17.04 2.68 18.01
N LYS A 34 17.70 2.49 16.87
CA LYS A 34 17.89 3.56 15.90
C LYS A 34 16.46 3.86 15.49
N VAL A 35 15.98 5.05 15.81
CA VAL A 35 14.69 5.51 15.31
C VAL A 35 14.81 5.39 13.80
N ASP A 36 14.14 4.38 13.24
CA ASP A 36 14.11 4.19 11.80
C ASP A 36 13.41 5.42 11.24
N THR A 37 14.09 6.15 10.37
CA THR A 37 13.51 7.31 9.72
C THR A 37 12.68 6.86 8.52
N PRO A 38 11.50 7.46 8.28
CA PRO A 38 10.74 7.22 7.06
C PRO A 38 11.60 7.43 5.82
N MET A 39 11.42 6.59 4.81
CA MET A 39 12.17 6.63 3.55
C MET A 39 11.23 6.87 2.37
N ALA A 40 11.75 7.45 1.29
CA ALA A 40 11.01 7.49 0.03
C ALA A 40 10.91 6.06 -0.55
N THR A 41 9.89 5.81 -1.37
CA THR A 41 9.73 4.51 -2.03
C THR A 41 10.97 4.18 -2.86
N ASP A 42 11.51 5.15 -3.61
CA ASP A 42 12.68 4.92 -4.47
C ASP A 42 13.93 4.54 -3.65
N GLU A 43 14.13 5.13 -2.47
CA GLU A 43 15.22 4.74 -1.56
C GLU A 43 15.05 3.30 -1.04
N ARG A 44 13.81 2.88 -0.74
CA ARG A 44 13.50 1.49 -0.36
C ARG A 44 13.76 0.53 -1.52
N LEU A 45 13.53 0.95 -2.77
CA LEU A 45 13.80 0.16 -3.95
C LEU A 45 15.29 -0.08 -4.19
N GLU A 46 16.17 0.85 -3.79
CA GLU A 46 17.62 0.67 -3.87
C GLU A 46 18.19 -0.18 -2.72
N ALA A 47 17.50 -0.25 -1.58
CA ALA A 47 17.96 -1.00 -0.40
C ALA A 47 18.06 -2.53 -0.65
N PRO A 48 19.00 -3.26 -0.01
CA PRO A 48 19.13 -4.71 -0.18
C PRO A 48 17.87 -5.48 0.23
N GLY A 49 17.64 -6.61 -0.45
CA GLY A 49 16.51 -7.49 -0.18
C GLY A 49 15.29 -7.22 -1.06
N TRP A 50 14.22 -7.97 -0.79
CA TRP A 50 12.96 -7.83 -1.51
C TRP A 50 12.11 -6.70 -0.91
N TRP A 51 11.42 -5.98 -1.79
CA TRP A 51 10.46 -4.92 -1.44
C TRP A 51 9.29 -4.93 -2.44
N PRO A 52 8.08 -4.52 -2.07
CA PRO A 52 6.98 -4.36 -3.03
C PRO A 52 7.42 -3.45 -4.18
N THR A 53 6.91 -3.72 -5.38
CA THR A 53 7.24 -3.01 -6.64
C THR A 53 8.70 -3.05 -7.10
N LYS A 54 9.61 -3.68 -6.34
CA LYS A 54 11.03 -3.83 -6.71
C LYS A 54 11.25 -4.80 -7.86
N ARG A 55 12.11 -4.39 -8.79
CA ARG A 55 12.39 -5.04 -10.09
C ARG A 55 13.51 -6.06 -10.04
N SER A 56 13.52 -6.91 -9.01
CA SER A 56 14.62 -7.86 -8.77
C SER A 56 14.26 -9.32 -9.00
N ALA A 57 12.97 -9.65 -9.11
CA ALA A 57 12.50 -11.02 -9.28
C ALA A 57 12.11 -11.28 -10.74
N SER A 58 12.28 -12.53 -11.17
CA SER A 58 11.81 -12.97 -12.48
C SER A 58 10.32 -13.33 -12.41
N ARG A 59 9.60 -13.29 -13.54
CA ARG A 59 8.17 -13.67 -13.53
C ARG A 59 8.00 -15.14 -13.12
N GLU A 60 8.95 -15.97 -13.51
CA GLU A 60 9.02 -17.40 -13.26
C GLU A 60 9.15 -17.75 -11.77
N ASP A 61 9.61 -16.81 -10.93
CA ASP A 61 9.70 -17.00 -9.49
C ASP A 61 8.34 -16.87 -8.76
N TYR A 62 7.32 -16.35 -9.46
CA TYR A 62 5.97 -16.17 -8.93
C TYR A 62 5.06 -17.34 -9.32
N VAL A 63 4.54 -18.05 -8.31
CA VAL A 63 3.72 -19.26 -8.50
C VAL A 63 2.23 -18.96 -8.65
N GLY A 64 1.79 -17.76 -8.25
CA GLY A 64 0.41 -17.33 -8.32
C GLY A 64 -0.47 -17.87 -7.19
N THR A 65 -1.60 -17.17 -6.98
CA THR A 65 -2.51 -17.39 -5.86
C THR A 65 -3.09 -18.80 -5.78
N ALA A 66 -3.29 -19.47 -6.93
CA ALA A 66 -3.81 -20.84 -6.97
C ALA A 66 -2.86 -21.83 -6.28
N GLU A 67 -1.55 -21.64 -6.42
CA GLU A 67 -0.57 -22.48 -5.75
C GLU A 67 -0.59 -22.24 -4.24
N CYS A 68 -0.69 -20.97 -3.80
CA CYS A 68 -0.85 -20.62 -2.39
C CYS A 68 -2.10 -21.29 -1.77
N ALA A 69 -3.19 -21.40 -2.54
CA ALA A 69 -4.46 -21.96 -2.07
C ALA A 69 -4.38 -23.45 -1.71
N ARG A 70 -3.43 -24.20 -2.28
CA ARG A 70 -3.26 -25.64 -1.98
C ARG A 70 -2.99 -25.90 -0.50
N CYS A 71 -2.24 -25.01 0.15
CA CYS A 71 -1.91 -25.10 1.57
C CYS A 71 -2.64 -24.05 2.43
N HIS A 72 -2.95 -22.86 1.88
CA HIS A 72 -3.50 -21.71 2.60
C HIS A 72 -4.93 -21.33 2.18
N SER A 73 -5.75 -22.31 1.79
CA SER A 73 -7.08 -22.14 1.20
C SER A 73 -7.98 -21.10 1.88
N LYS A 74 -8.11 -21.14 3.22
CA LYS A 74 -8.96 -20.20 3.98
C LYS A 74 -8.48 -18.75 3.87
N MET A 75 -7.18 -18.54 3.96
CA MET A 75 -6.57 -17.20 3.88
C MET A 75 -6.68 -16.66 2.45
N THR A 76 -6.40 -17.50 1.46
CA THR A 76 -6.56 -17.17 0.05
C THR A 76 -7.99 -16.79 -0.29
N ALA A 77 -8.98 -17.56 0.14
CA ALA A 77 -10.40 -17.26 -0.12
C ALA A 77 -10.81 -15.90 0.48
N SER A 78 -10.33 -15.58 1.68
CA SER A 78 -10.59 -14.29 2.31
C SER A 78 -9.89 -13.13 1.60
N GLN A 79 -8.61 -13.30 1.23
CA GLN A 79 -7.83 -12.25 0.57
C GLN A 79 -8.35 -11.95 -0.83
N LEU A 80 -8.77 -12.97 -1.58
CA LEU A 80 -9.33 -12.81 -2.92
C LEU A 80 -10.64 -12.01 -2.95
N ALA A 81 -11.36 -11.91 -1.82
CA ALA A 81 -12.52 -11.04 -1.75
C ALA A 81 -12.15 -9.55 -1.60
N THR A 82 -10.94 -9.24 -1.14
CA THR A 82 -10.55 -7.88 -0.75
C THR A 82 -10.44 -6.92 -1.94
N PRO A 83 -10.58 -5.60 -1.72
CA PRO A 83 -10.32 -4.61 -2.77
C PRO A 83 -8.90 -4.67 -3.35
N MET A 84 -7.91 -5.15 -2.59
CA MET A 84 -6.54 -5.32 -3.07
C MET A 84 -6.46 -6.39 -4.18
N ALA A 85 -7.11 -7.54 -4.00
CA ALA A 85 -7.19 -8.58 -5.03
C ALA A 85 -7.91 -8.11 -6.30
N HIS A 86 -8.70 -7.04 -6.22
CA HIS A 86 -9.40 -6.42 -7.34
C HIS A 86 -8.89 -5.02 -7.67
N ALA A 87 -7.64 -4.70 -7.31
CA ALA A 87 -7.03 -3.40 -7.57
C ALA A 87 -6.91 -3.10 -9.07
N SER A 88 -6.87 -4.12 -9.93
CA SER A 88 -7.03 -3.99 -11.38
C SER A 88 -7.61 -5.25 -12.00
N THR A 89 -8.16 -5.10 -13.20
CA THR A 89 -8.61 -6.18 -14.07
C THR A 89 -8.39 -5.80 -15.54
N PRO A 90 -8.22 -6.77 -16.46
CA PRO A 90 -8.45 -6.53 -17.87
C PRO A 90 -9.86 -5.95 -18.08
N ALA A 91 -10.00 -4.93 -18.93
CA ALA A 91 -11.27 -4.23 -19.14
C ALA A 91 -12.41 -5.19 -19.53
N ALA A 92 -12.11 -6.21 -20.35
CA ALA A 92 -13.07 -7.25 -20.75
C ALA A 92 -13.66 -8.05 -19.58
N THR A 93 -12.98 -8.07 -18.44
CA THR A 93 -13.41 -8.80 -17.23
C THR A 93 -13.87 -7.89 -16.09
N SER A 94 -13.81 -6.56 -16.26
CA SER A 94 -14.30 -5.63 -15.24
C SER A 94 -15.81 -5.78 -15.05
N GLY A 95 -16.23 -6.00 -13.79
CA GLY A 95 -17.65 -6.10 -13.44
C GLY A 95 -18.43 -4.85 -13.82
N ILE A 96 -17.88 -3.66 -13.55
CA ILE A 96 -18.53 -2.37 -13.85
C ILE A 96 -18.76 -2.22 -15.35
N LEU A 97 -17.75 -2.50 -16.17
CA LEU A 97 -17.87 -2.43 -17.63
C LEU A 97 -18.83 -3.49 -18.21
N ARG A 98 -18.94 -4.65 -17.56
CA ARG A 98 -19.85 -5.72 -17.99
C ARG A 98 -21.30 -5.46 -17.58
N GLU A 99 -21.52 -4.85 -16.43
CA GLU A 99 -22.85 -4.55 -15.87
C GLU A 99 -23.54 -3.37 -16.56
N HIS A 100 -22.77 -2.48 -17.21
CA HIS A 100 -23.31 -1.30 -17.88
C HIS A 100 -23.15 -1.41 -19.39
N GLU A 101 -24.26 -1.40 -20.13
CA GLU A 101 -24.20 -1.34 -21.60
C GLU A 101 -23.63 -0.01 -22.08
N GLN A 102 -23.97 1.08 -21.38
CA GLN A 102 -23.50 2.42 -21.68
C GLN A 102 -23.40 3.26 -20.41
N ILE A 103 -22.32 4.03 -20.29
CA ILE A 103 -22.13 5.03 -19.24
C ILE A 103 -21.70 6.34 -19.90
N SER A 104 -22.47 7.41 -19.73
CA SER A 104 -22.21 8.68 -20.39
C SER A 104 -22.12 9.85 -19.43
N ARG A 105 -21.30 10.85 -19.78
CA ARG A 105 -21.30 12.18 -19.15
C ARG A 105 -21.33 13.24 -20.24
N ARG A 106 -22.32 14.13 -20.20
CA ARG A 106 -22.33 15.34 -21.01
C ARG A 106 -21.58 16.46 -20.27
N GLY A 107 -20.65 17.08 -20.97
CA GLY A 107 -20.03 18.34 -20.59
C GLY A 107 -20.10 19.31 -21.76
N VAL A 108 -19.60 20.53 -21.55
CA VAL A 108 -19.42 21.52 -22.60
C VAL A 108 -17.92 21.81 -22.71
N PRO A 109 -17.29 21.70 -23.89
CA PRO A 109 -17.88 21.31 -25.18
C PRO A 109 -17.97 19.79 -25.39
N TYR A 110 -17.39 18.97 -24.51
CA TYR A 110 -17.21 17.54 -24.75
C TYR A 110 -18.26 16.65 -24.08
N SER A 111 -18.71 15.64 -24.82
CA SER A 111 -19.48 14.50 -24.30
C SER A 111 -18.62 13.23 -24.28
N TYR A 112 -18.76 12.44 -23.21
CA TYR A 112 -17.98 11.25 -22.94
C TYR A 112 -18.89 10.03 -22.85
N ASN A 113 -18.44 8.91 -23.41
CA ASN A 113 -19.20 7.67 -23.37
C ASN A 113 -18.28 6.46 -23.22
N ILE A 114 -18.66 5.50 -22.38
CA ILE A 114 -18.13 4.16 -22.37
C ILE A 114 -19.25 3.22 -22.78
N THR A 115 -19.04 2.46 -23.85
CA THR A 115 -20.04 1.53 -24.40
C THR A 115 -19.47 0.12 -24.42
N ARG A 116 -20.24 -0.84 -23.92
CA ARG A 116 -19.90 -2.26 -23.96
C ARG A 116 -19.99 -2.75 -25.40
N THR A 117 -18.99 -3.51 -25.82
CA THR A 117 -18.94 -4.17 -27.13
C THR A 117 -18.86 -5.68 -26.95
N GLU A 118 -18.99 -6.46 -28.02
CA GLU A 118 -18.85 -7.93 -27.95
C GLU A 118 -17.50 -8.38 -27.40
N THR A 119 -16.44 -7.62 -27.70
CA THR A 119 -15.05 -7.96 -27.34
C THR A 119 -14.53 -7.19 -26.12
N GLY A 120 -15.32 -6.33 -25.49
CA GLY A 120 -14.88 -5.52 -24.35
C GLY A 120 -15.68 -4.24 -24.17
N SER A 121 -15.01 -3.09 -24.12
CA SER A 121 -15.64 -1.78 -24.01
C SER A 121 -14.85 -0.72 -24.75
N THR A 122 -15.55 0.23 -25.35
CA THR A 122 -14.96 1.36 -26.07
C THR A 122 -15.22 2.64 -25.31
N TYR A 123 -14.19 3.46 -25.14
CA TYR A 123 -14.30 4.80 -24.59
C TYR A 123 -14.22 5.84 -25.71
N SER A 124 -15.16 6.77 -25.75
CA SER A 124 -15.24 7.81 -26.77
C SER A 124 -15.49 9.19 -26.18
N VAL A 125 -15.03 10.19 -26.92
CA VAL A 125 -15.28 11.60 -26.67
C VAL A 125 -15.74 12.29 -27.96
N SER A 126 -16.64 13.25 -27.85
CA SER A 126 -17.14 14.06 -28.96
C SER A 126 -17.31 15.51 -28.55
N ASP A 127 -16.96 16.44 -29.45
CA ASP A 127 -17.18 17.89 -29.33
C ASP A 127 -18.53 18.34 -29.95
N GLY A 128 -19.37 17.39 -30.37
CA GLY A 128 -20.64 17.62 -31.06
C GLY A 128 -20.55 17.61 -32.59
N THR A 129 -19.36 17.74 -33.17
CA THR A 129 -19.12 17.69 -34.63
C THR A 129 -18.25 16.50 -35.00
N ASN A 130 -17.18 16.28 -34.25
CA ASN A 130 -16.20 15.22 -34.41
C ASN A 130 -16.24 14.29 -33.19
N SER A 131 -15.70 13.08 -33.36
CA SER A 131 -15.53 12.13 -32.26
C SER A 131 -14.30 11.26 -32.46
N ILE A 132 -13.61 10.95 -31.37
CA ILE A 132 -12.56 9.95 -31.35
C ILE A 132 -12.88 8.90 -30.28
N SER A 133 -12.35 7.69 -30.46
CA SER A 133 -12.54 6.60 -29.52
C SER A 133 -11.29 5.72 -29.38
N ALA A 134 -11.26 4.90 -28.34
CA ALA A 134 -10.26 3.86 -28.15
C ALA A 134 -10.87 2.66 -27.40
N PRO A 135 -10.47 1.42 -27.74
CA PRO A 135 -10.80 0.26 -26.94
C PRO A 135 -10.12 0.34 -25.57
N LEU A 136 -10.87 0.05 -24.51
CA LEU A 136 -10.33 -0.04 -23.16
C LEU A 136 -9.61 -1.37 -22.98
N LEU A 137 -8.41 -1.34 -22.39
CA LEU A 137 -7.57 -2.51 -22.17
C LEU A 137 -7.56 -2.92 -20.71
N TRP A 138 -7.51 -1.95 -19.79
CA TRP A 138 -7.44 -2.19 -18.36
C TRP A 138 -8.43 -1.32 -17.59
N ALA A 139 -8.88 -1.84 -16.45
CA ALA A 139 -9.65 -1.14 -15.45
C ALA A 139 -8.92 -1.19 -14.11
N PHE A 140 -8.58 -0.03 -13.56
CA PHE A 140 -7.86 0.16 -12.32
C PHE A 140 -8.82 0.62 -11.22
N GLY A 141 -8.90 -0.16 -10.14
CA GLY A 141 -9.79 0.03 -9.01
C GLY A 141 -11.08 -0.78 -9.10
N LEU A 142 -11.66 -1.11 -7.95
CA LEU A 142 -12.94 -1.82 -7.81
C LEU A 142 -14.16 -0.89 -7.92
N GLY A 143 -13.98 0.39 -8.26
CA GLY A 143 -15.07 1.36 -8.42
C GLY A 143 -15.63 1.96 -7.13
N ASN A 144 -15.32 1.39 -5.95
CA ASN A 144 -15.77 1.91 -4.65
C ASN A 144 -15.42 3.38 -4.42
N LYS A 145 -14.28 3.84 -4.94
CA LYS A 145 -13.84 5.25 -4.91
C LYS A 145 -13.48 5.79 -6.30
N GLY A 146 -13.65 4.96 -7.33
CA GLY A 146 -13.19 5.22 -8.69
C GLY A 146 -12.79 3.93 -9.40
N GLN A 147 -13.11 3.83 -10.69
CA GLN A 147 -12.49 2.89 -11.62
C GLN A 147 -11.99 3.68 -12.83
N THR A 148 -10.67 3.73 -13.00
CA THR A 148 -9.98 4.44 -14.08
C THR A 148 -9.60 3.46 -15.17
N TYR A 149 -9.60 3.89 -16.43
CA TYR A 149 -9.37 2.99 -17.54
C TYR A 149 -8.10 3.35 -18.30
N LEU A 150 -7.38 2.33 -18.77
CA LEU A 150 -6.25 2.52 -19.68
C LEU A 150 -6.60 2.02 -21.07
N TYR A 151 -6.16 2.76 -22.08
CA TYR A 151 -6.19 2.39 -23.49
C TYR A 151 -4.82 2.59 -24.12
N GLN A 152 -4.62 2.10 -25.33
CA GLN A 152 -3.36 2.25 -26.05
C GLN A 152 -3.58 2.90 -27.42
N ARG A 153 -2.65 3.75 -27.84
CA ARG A 153 -2.55 4.32 -29.19
C ARG A 153 -1.08 4.39 -29.60
N ASP A 154 -0.76 3.89 -30.78
CA ASP A 154 0.60 3.91 -31.34
C ASP A 154 1.67 3.35 -30.37
N GLY A 155 1.32 2.28 -29.65
CA GLY A 155 2.19 1.64 -28.66
C GLY A 155 2.25 2.33 -27.29
N VAL A 156 1.69 3.53 -27.15
CA VAL A 156 1.70 4.32 -25.90
C VAL A 156 0.41 4.10 -25.10
N PHE A 157 0.55 3.90 -23.79
CA PHE A 157 -0.59 3.80 -22.88
C PHE A 157 -1.09 5.19 -22.47
N TYR A 158 -2.41 5.31 -22.37
CA TYR A 158 -3.10 6.52 -21.96
C TYR A 158 -4.03 6.24 -20.78
N GLU A 159 -4.10 7.17 -19.84
CA GLU A 159 -5.10 7.20 -18.78
C GLU A 159 -6.34 7.95 -19.26
N SER A 160 -7.50 7.32 -19.17
CA SER A 160 -8.78 7.95 -19.52
C SER A 160 -8.99 9.23 -18.71
N ARG A 161 -9.51 10.29 -19.35
CA ARG A 161 -9.86 11.53 -18.65
C ARG A 161 -11.02 11.37 -17.68
N MET A 162 -11.89 10.39 -17.95
CA MET A 162 -13.02 10.06 -17.11
C MET A 162 -12.84 8.71 -16.43
N SER A 163 -13.19 8.65 -15.15
CA SER A 163 -13.31 7.44 -14.34
C SER A 163 -14.77 7.21 -13.96
N PHE A 164 -15.14 5.96 -13.74
CA PHE A 164 -16.44 5.65 -13.14
C PHE A 164 -16.39 5.80 -11.62
N TYR A 165 -17.40 6.43 -11.03
CA TYR A 165 -17.55 6.57 -9.59
C TYR A 165 -18.86 5.95 -9.13
N LYS A 166 -18.78 4.95 -8.25
CA LYS A 166 -19.95 4.23 -7.73
C LYS A 166 -20.93 5.13 -6.98
N THR A 167 -20.47 6.18 -6.30
CA THR A 167 -21.35 7.14 -5.61
C THR A 167 -22.17 7.98 -6.59
N LEU A 168 -21.63 8.25 -7.78
CA LEU A 168 -22.29 9.00 -8.83
C LEU A 168 -23.10 8.11 -9.78
N GLN A 169 -22.84 6.79 -9.76
CA GLN A 169 -23.31 5.84 -10.77
C GLN A 169 -23.01 6.34 -12.19
N GLY A 170 -21.84 6.94 -12.39
CA GLY A 170 -21.52 7.65 -13.62
C GLY A 170 -20.05 8.05 -13.73
N LEU A 171 -19.74 8.72 -14.84
CA LEU A 171 -18.40 9.21 -15.12
C LEU A 171 -18.17 10.57 -14.47
N ASP A 172 -16.99 10.75 -13.90
CA ASP A 172 -16.46 12.06 -13.53
C ASP A 172 -14.96 12.14 -13.86
N LEU A 173 -14.34 13.31 -13.66
CA LEU A 173 -12.94 13.57 -13.96
C LEU A 173 -12.07 12.58 -13.18
N THR A 174 -11.12 11.96 -13.87
CA THR A 174 -10.15 11.05 -13.27
C THR A 174 -9.33 11.80 -12.22
N THR A 175 -9.18 11.19 -11.04
CA THR A 175 -8.43 11.81 -9.93
C THR A 175 -7.00 12.14 -10.36
N GLY A 176 -6.58 13.39 -10.15
CA GLY A 176 -5.25 13.88 -10.52
C GLY A 176 -5.16 14.46 -11.93
N HIS A 177 -6.23 14.39 -12.74
CA HIS A 177 -6.31 15.17 -13.98
C HIS A 177 -6.61 16.63 -13.66
N ALA A 178 -6.02 17.53 -14.43
CA ALA A 178 -6.26 18.97 -14.26
C ALA A 178 -7.70 19.33 -14.63
N TYR A 179 -8.31 20.25 -13.86
CA TYR A 179 -9.62 20.83 -14.18
C TYR A 179 -9.60 21.75 -15.41
N LYS A 180 -8.41 22.05 -15.96
CA LYS A 180 -8.27 22.80 -17.22
C LYS A 180 -9.07 22.09 -18.32
N MET A 181 -9.85 22.86 -19.07
CA MET A 181 -10.59 22.37 -20.22
C MET A 181 -9.61 21.86 -21.30
N PRO A 182 -9.85 20.68 -21.90
CA PRO A 182 -9.04 20.18 -23.01
C PRO A 182 -9.09 21.09 -24.23
N GLU A 183 -7.96 21.27 -24.90
CA GLU A 183 -7.87 22.12 -26.11
C GLU A 183 -8.37 21.40 -27.37
N ASN A 184 -8.36 20.07 -27.37
CA ASN A 184 -8.78 19.22 -28.48
C ASN A 184 -9.34 17.87 -27.99
N LEU A 185 -9.81 17.04 -28.93
CA LEU A 185 -10.41 15.74 -28.62
C LEU A 185 -9.39 14.77 -28.02
N GLU A 186 -8.12 14.84 -28.42
CA GLU A 186 -7.05 13.98 -27.93
C GLU A 186 -6.80 14.19 -26.44
N GLU A 187 -6.63 15.45 -26.02
CA GLU A 187 -6.55 15.83 -24.60
C GLU A 187 -7.84 15.54 -23.83
N ALA A 188 -8.99 15.61 -24.51
CA ALA A 188 -10.27 15.28 -23.90
C ALA A 188 -10.39 13.78 -23.64
N LEU A 189 -9.87 12.93 -24.53
CA LEU A 189 -9.91 11.48 -24.33
C LEU A 189 -8.98 11.05 -23.18
N GLY A 190 -7.81 11.64 -23.02
CA GLY A 190 -6.95 11.28 -21.90
C GLY A 190 -5.55 11.85 -22.00
N ARG A 191 -4.67 11.34 -21.14
CA ARG A 191 -3.26 11.74 -21.14
C ARG A 191 -2.35 10.54 -21.37
N ALA A 192 -1.30 10.73 -22.13
CA ALA A 192 -0.24 9.73 -22.28
C ALA A 192 0.40 9.48 -20.91
N ILE A 193 0.78 8.23 -20.66
CA ILE A 193 1.46 7.80 -19.45
C ILE A 193 2.91 7.53 -19.81
N ASP A 194 3.83 8.20 -19.13
CA ASP A 194 5.26 7.91 -19.29
C ASP A 194 5.60 6.50 -18.77
N PRO A 195 6.68 5.86 -19.26
CA PRO A 195 7.01 4.49 -18.90
C PRO A 195 7.18 4.25 -17.38
N ASP A 196 7.65 5.23 -16.62
CA ASP A 196 7.87 5.07 -15.18
C ASP A 196 6.56 5.17 -14.40
N THR A 197 5.69 6.11 -14.76
CA THR A 197 4.33 6.16 -14.21
C THR A 197 3.54 4.92 -14.56
N LEU A 198 3.65 4.40 -15.79
CA LEU A 198 2.99 3.17 -16.20
C LEU A 198 3.42 2.00 -15.31
N ARG A 199 4.74 1.83 -15.12
CA ARG A 199 5.29 0.80 -14.22
C ARG A 199 4.80 0.97 -12.79
N ARG A 200 4.74 2.19 -12.25
CA ARG A 200 4.18 2.45 -10.92
C ARG A 200 2.70 2.09 -10.81
N CYS A 201 1.89 2.42 -11.83
CA CYS A 201 0.48 2.04 -11.89
C CYS A 201 0.33 0.52 -11.75
N PHE A 202 1.02 -0.25 -12.59
CA PHE A 202 0.95 -1.69 -12.54
C PHE A 202 1.62 -2.28 -11.29
N GLY A 203 2.72 -1.71 -10.83
CA GLY A 203 3.39 -2.12 -9.59
C GLY A 203 2.48 -2.09 -8.37
N CYS A 204 1.58 -1.09 -8.29
CA CYS A 204 0.67 -0.94 -7.15
C CYS A 204 -0.69 -1.64 -7.33
N HIS A 205 -1.04 -2.06 -8.54
CA HIS A 205 -2.37 -2.59 -8.86
C HIS A 205 -2.38 -4.03 -9.41
N THR A 206 -1.21 -4.62 -9.61
CA THR A 206 -1.03 -5.99 -10.10
C THR A 206 0.07 -6.69 -9.31
N THR A 207 0.20 -8.00 -9.51
CA THR A 207 1.26 -8.83 -8.93
C THR A 207 2.17 -9.34 -10.03
N ALA A 208 3.47 -9.48 -9.74
CA ALA A 208 4.48 -9.92 -10.71
C ALA A 208 4.58 -9.03 -11.97
N SER A 209 4.33 -7.73 -11.82
CA SER A 209 4.50 -6.72 -12.87
C SER A 209 5.93 -6.18 -12.99
N ALA A 210 6.76 -6.45 -11.99
CA ALA A 210 8.16 -6.10 -11.96
C ALA A 210 8.98 -7.35 -12.36
N SER A 211 9.48 -7.38 -13.59
CA SER A 211 10.45 -8.39 -14.04
C SER A 211 11.78 -7.73 -14.38
N ASP A 212 12.84 -8.49 -14.13
CA ASP A 212 14.20 -8.27 -14.62
C ASP A 212 14.28 -8.14 -16.16
N THR A 213 13.36 -8.79 -16.89
CA THR A 213 13.29 -8.75 -18.36
C THR A 213 12.50 -7.57 -18.94
N GLY A 214 11.87 -6.75 -18.09
CA GLY A 214 11.10 -5.57 -18.51
C GLY A 214 9.65 -5.58 -18.02
N PHE A 215 8.85 -4.67 -18.57
CA PHE A 215 7.43 -4.54 -18.26
C PHE A 215 6.60 -5.19 -19.38
N ASP A 216 5.86 -6.24 -19.04
CA ASP A 216 4.95 -6.92 -19.96
C ASP A 216 3.56 -7.08 -19.30
N PRO A 217 2.56 -6.28 -19.69
CA PRO A 217 1.22 -6.34 -19.12
C PRO A 217 0.49 -7.66 -19.44
N ALA A 218 0.96 -8.46 -20.40
CA ALA A 218 0.36 -9.77 -20.71
C ALA A 218 0.79 -10.88 -19.74
N ARG A 219 1.90 -10.69 -19.00
CA ARG A 219 2.48 -11.74 -18.13
C ARG A 219 2.26 -11.51 -16.64
N LEU A 220 1.79 -10.33 -16.25
CA LEU A 220 1.46 -10.02 -14.86
C LEU A 220 0.16 -10.70 -14.41
N MET A 221 -0.08 -10.68 -13.10
CA MET A 221 -1.31 -11.18 -12.49
C MET A 221 -2.18 -9.98 -12.07
N PRO A 222 -3.43 -9.86 -12.55
CA PRO A 222 -4.33 -8.80 -12.12
C PRO A 222 -4.54 -8.79 -10.60
N GLY A 223 -4.62 -7.59 -10.03
CA GLY A 223 -4.80 -7.39 -8.59
C GLY A 223 -3.52 -7.55 -7.75
N VAL A 224 -3.59 -7.03 -6.53
CA VAL A 224 -2.57 -7.19 -5.49
C VAL A 224 -2.88 -8.47 -4.72
N ASN A 225 -2.09 -9.51 -4.98
CA ASN A 225 -2.27 -10.87 -4.47
C ASN A 225 -1.17 -11.21 -3.44
N CYS A 226 -1.14 -12.46 -2.98
CA CYS A 226 -0.22 -12.93 -1.93
C CYS A 226 1.23 -12.48 -2.16
N GLU A 227 1.75 -12.72 -3.36
CA GLU A 227 3.15 -12.48 -3.70
C GLU A 227 3.49 -11.00 -3.95
N ALA A 228 2.49 -10.11 -3.99
CA ALA A 228 2.74 -8.66 -4.01
C ALA A 228 3.20 -8.14 -2.63
N CYS A 229 2.81 -8.84 -1.55
CA CYS A 229 3.23 -8.52 -0.18
C CYS A 229 4.25 -9.51 0.38
N HIS A 230 4.24 -10.76 -0.07
CA HIS A 230 5.10 -11.84 0.43
C HIS A 230 6.28 -12.16 -0.47
N GLY A 231 6.39 -11.49 -1.62
CA GLY A 231 7.41 -11.75 -2.63
C GLY A 231 7.19 -13.07 -3.40
N PRO A 232 8.12 -13.41 -4.31
CA PRO A 232 8.02 -14.59 -5.15
C PRO A 232 8.00 -15.90 -4.35
N GLY A 233 7.02 -16.76 -4.61
CA GLY A 233 6.75 -17.96 -3.81
C GLY A 233 7.43 -19.24 -4.28
N ALA A 234 8.09 -19.30 -5.44
CA ALA A 234 8.58 -20.56 -6.01
C ALA A 234 9.56 -21.32 -5.08
N LYS A 235 10.49 -20.60 -4.46
CA LYS A 235 11.43 -21.18 -3.50
C LYS A 235 10.72 -21.67 -2.23
N HIS A 236 9.72 -20.93 -1.75
CA HIS A 236 8.92 -21.33 -0.61
C HIS A 236 8.19 -22.64 -0.89
N VAL A 237 7.44 -22.71 -2.00
CA VAL A 237 6.66 -23.90 -2.38
C VAL A 237 7.55 -25.12 -2.53
N SER A 238 8.64 -25.02 -3.30
CA SER A 238 9.56 -26.16 -3.52
C SER A 238 10.19 -26.69 -2.23
N LEU A 239 10.48 -25.83 -1.25
CA LEU A 239 10.97 -26.26 0.07
C LEU A 239 9.87 -26.91 0.91
N MET A 240 8.64 -26.41 0.85
CA MET A 240 7.52 -27.00 1.58
C MET A 240 7.15 -28.38 1.02
N ASP A 241 7.15 -28.55 -0.32
CA ASP A 241 6.94 -29.83 -0.99
C ASP A 241 8.04 -30.86 -0.65
N ALA A 242 9.27 -30.38 -0.41
CA ALA A 242 10.39 -31.20 0.04
C ALA A 242 10.41 -31.43 1.57
N GLU A 243 9.31 -31.12 2.28
CA GLU A 243 9.14 -31.23 3.74
C GLU A 243 10.17 -30.41 4.56
N LYS A 244 10.82 -29.43 3.93
CA LYS A 244 11.83 -28.55 4.53
C LYS A 244 11.19 -27.32 5.19
N THR A 245 10.29 -27.57 6.14
CA THR A 245 9.38 -26.56 6.70
C THR A 245 10.09 -25.28 7.20
N GLU A 246 11.17 -25.40 7.98
CA GLU A 246 11.84 -24.21 8.53
C GLU A 246 12.50 -23.36 7.44
N GLN A 247 13.14 -24.01 6.47
CA GLN A 247 13.74 -23.34 5.32
C GLN A 247 12.66 -22.69 4.44
N GLY A 248 11.53 -23.37 4.24
CA GLY A 248 10.36 -22.83 3.54
C GLY A 248 9.81 -21.58 4.21
N ARG A 249 9.70 -21.55 5.55
CA ARG A 249 9.26 -20.36 6.31
C ARG A 249 10.20 -19.17 6.16
N GLN A 250 11.49 -19.42 5.99
CA GLN A 250 12.50 -18.38 5.78
C GLN A 250 12.59 -17.92 4.32
N ALA A 251 12.09 -18.73 3.38
CA ALA A 251 12.13 -18.45 1.94
C ALA A 251 10.98 -17.56 1.44
N ILE A 252 10.03 -17.19 2.30
CA ILE A 252 8.93 -16.28 1.97
C ILE A 252 9.02 -15.03 2.84
N PHE A 253 8.77 -13.85 2.26
CA PHE A 253 8.81 -12.60 3.01
C PHE A 253 7.62 -12.52 3.97
N ASN A 254 7.84 -12.02 5.19
CA ASN A 254 6.77 -11.74 6.13
C ASN A 254 6.85 -10.28 6.62
N PRO A 255 5.95 -9.41 6.15
CA PRO A 255 5.94 -7.98 6.53
C PRO A 255 5.79 -7.76 8.04
N SER A 256 5.21 -8.70 8.80
CA SER A 256 5.04 -8.55 10.25
C SER A 256 6.36 -8.55 11.04
N ARG A 257 7.49 -8.84 10.39
CA ARG A 257 8.83 -8.80 10.99
C ARG A 257 9.53 -7.45 10.82
N LEU A 258 8.94 -6.53 10.06
CA LEU A 258 9.46 -5.18 9.87
C LEU A 258 9.32 -4.35 11.15
N SER A 259 10.22 -3.37 11.32
CA SER A 259 10.04 -2.32 12.32
C SER A 259 8.76 -1.51 12.01
N PRO A 260 8.17 -0.78 12.98
CA PRO A 260 6.95 -0.01 12.74
C PRO A 260 7.06 0.95 11.56
N VAL A 261 8.16 1.71 11.47
CA VAL A 261 8.42 2.65 10.36
C VAL A 261 8.58 1.91 9.04
N ALA A 262 9.38 0.84 9.01
CA ALA A 262 9.55 0.06 7.78
C ALA A 262 8.25 -0.61 7.32
N LEU A 263 7.37 -1.02 8.24
CA LEU A 263 6.07 -1.57 7.90
C LEU A 263 5.12 -0.51 7.31
N VAL A 264 5.16 0.72 7.82
CA VAL A 264 4.36 1.84 7.28
C VAL A 264 4.88 2.24 5.90
N ASP A 265 6.20 2.32 5.70
CA ASP A 265 6.83 2.51 4.39
C ASP A 265 6.49 1.37 3.42
N PHE A 266 6.46 0.13 3.92
CA PHE A 266 6.12 -1.05 3.12
C PHE A 266 4.72 -0.94 2.49
N CYS A 267 3.75 -0.48 3.27
CA CYS A 267 2.42 -0.16 2.73
C CYS A 267 2.47 1.11 1.85
N GLY A 268 3.35 2.05 2.16
CA GLY A 268 3.62 3.27 1.40
C GLY A 268 4.18 3.07 0.00
N ALA A 269 4.79 1.92 -0.30
CA ALA A 269 5.18 1.57 -1.68
C ALA A 269 4.02 1.73 -2.68
N CYS A 270 2.78 1.52 -2.22
CA CYS A 270 1.55 1.77 -2.99
C CYS A 270 0.75 2.97 -2.46
N HIS A 271 0.68 3.11 -1.13
CA HIS A 271 -0.15 4.12 -0.46
C HIS A 271 0.55 5.46 -0.19
N ARG A 272 1.76 5.63 -0.73
CA ARG A 272 2.72 6.73 -0.57
C ARG A 272 3.28 6.85 0.85
N THR A 273 4.60 6.80 0.96
CA THR A 273 5.33 7.07 2.21
C THR A 273 5.24 8.56 2.55
N TRP A 274 5.73 8.96 3.72
CA TRP A 274 5.76 10.38 4.06
C TRP A 274 6.64 11.19 3.10
N ASN A 275 7.85 10.69 2.81
CA ASN A 275 8.80 11.35 1.90
C ASN A 275 8.23 11.43 0.47
N ASP A 276 7.54 10.40 -0.03
CA ASP A 276 6.91 10.45 -1.35
C ASP A 276 5.93 11.63 -1.47
N VAL A 277 5.09 11.82 -0.45
CA VAL A 277 4.08 12.90 -0.45
C VAL A 277 4.73 14.27 -0.35
N TYR A 278 5.79 14.39 0.45
CA TYR A 278 6.59 15.60 0.57
C TYR A 278 7.23 15.99 -0.77
N GLU A 279 7.87 15.04 -1.46
CA GLU A 279 8.50 15.27 -2.77
C GLU A 279 7.49 15.60 -3.88
N MET A 280 6.29 15.01 -3.81
CA MET A 280 5.20 15.30 -4.73
C MET A 280 4.56 16.68 -4.51
N ASP A 281 4.88 17.38 -3.42
CA ASP A 281 4.20 18.61 -2.97
C ASP A 281 2.67 18.47 -2.94
N ALA A 282 2.20 17.30 -2.50
CA ALA A 282 0.78 16.97 -2.55
C ALA A 282 0.03 17.57 -1.36
N THR A 283 -0.80 18.57 -1.64
CA THR A 283 -1.55 19.35 -0.64
C THR A 283 -3.07 19.16 -0.73
N GLY A 284 -3.76 19.65 0.28
CA GLY A 284 -5.20 19.62 0.44
C GLY A 284 -5.76 18.19 0.53
N VAL A 285 -7.04 18.08 0.18
CA VAL A 285 -7.79 16.81 0.20
C VAL A 285 -7.13 15.73 -0.67
N ALA A 286 -6.27 16.09 -1.63
CA ALA A 286 -5.57 15.12 -2.47
C ALA A 286 -4.66 14.18 -1.66
N ASN A 287 -4.04 14.65 -0.57
CA ASN A 287 -3.19 13.82 0.28
C ASN A 287 -3.96 12.98 1.31
N ALA A 288 -5.28 13.16 1.43
CA ALA A 288 -6.15 12.35 2.29
C ALA A 288 -6.08 10.84 1.98
N ARG A 289 -5.77 10.52 0.71
CA ARG A 289 -5.68 9.15 0.20
C ARG A 289 -4.34 8.47 0.48
N PHE A 290 -3.38 9.16 1.10
CA PHE A 290 -2.03 8.65 1.38
C PHE A 290 -1.91 8.23 2.85
N GLN A 291 -2.37 7.02 3.16
CA GLN A 291 -2.58 6.56 4.53
C GLN A 291 -1.31 6.58 5.39
N PRO A 292 -0.14 6.12 4.91
CA PRO A 292 1.13 6.20 5.65
C PRO A 292 1.51 7.64 6.00
N TYR A 293 1.57 8.56 5.01
CA TYR A 293 1.82 9.98 5.25
C TYR A 293 0.90 10.57 6.33
N ARG A 294 -0.40 10.29 6.22
CA ARG A 294 -1.39 10.79 7.19
C ARG A 294 -1.15 10.17 8.57
N LEU A 295 -0.87 8.87 8.67
CA LEU A 295 -0.61 8.17 9.92
C LEU A 295 0.61 8.75 10.65
N GLU A 296 1.70 8.97 9.94
CA GLU A 296 2.94 9.51 10.51
C GLU A 296 2.78 10.96 10.98
N ASN A 297 1.89 11.73 10.34
CA ASN A 297 1.51 13.08 10.78
C ASN A 297 0.50 13.10 11.94
N SER A 298 0.07 11.94 12.45
CA SER A 298 -0.83 11.86 13.60
C SER A 298 -0.10 12.13 14.90
N ARG A 299 -0.80 12.69 15.89
CA ARG A 299 -0.25 12.82 17.26
C ARG A 299 0.03 11.46 17.91
N CYS A 300 -0.57 10.39 17.39
CA CYS A 300 -0.42 9.04 17.90
C CYS A 300 0.92 8.41 17.48
N TRP A 301 1.53 8.85 16.38
CA TRP A 301 2.67 8.18 15.76
C TRP A 301 3.95 8.20 16.60
N GLY A 302 4.29 9.37 17.15
CA GLY A 302 5.53 9.56 17.91
C GLY A 302 6.75 9.24 17.05
N GLU A 303 7.60 8.33 17.54
CA GLU A 303 8.83 7.86 16.86
C GLU A 303 8.65 6.48 16.19
N GLY A 304 7.39 6.05 15.96
CA GLY A 304 7.06 4.74 15.38
C GLY A 304 6.70 3.68 16.42
N ASP A 305 5.48 3.76 16.96
CA ASP A 305 4.91 2.75 17.89
C ASP A 305 4.35 1.53 17.14
N ALA A 306 4.71 0.31 17.55
CA ALA A 306 4.22 -0.93 16.93
C ALA A 306 2.68 -1.09 17.01
N ARG A 307 2.03 -0.45 17.99
CA ARG A 307 0.56 -0.40 18.13
C ARG A 307 -0.09 0.51 17.10
N LEU A 308 0.69 1.37 16.44
CA LEU A 308 0.21 2.30 15.41
C LEU A 308 0.83 1.99 14.04
N THR A 309 0.61 0.77 13.57
CA THR A 309 0.97 0.34 12.22
C THR A 309 -0.27 -0.03 11.42
N CYS A 310 -0.14 -0.16 10.10
CA CYS A 310 -1.25 -0.52 9.22
C CYS A 310 -1.94 -1.83 9.67
N ILE A 311 -1.12 -2.85 10.00
CA ILE A 311 -1.61 -4.17 10.41
C ILE A 311 -2.02 -4.25 11.89
N ALA A 312 -1.68 -3.24 12.70
CA ALA A 312 -2.19 -3.14 14.07
C ALA A 312 -3.70 -2.82 14.07
N CYS A 313 -4.18 -2.09 13.05
CA CYS A 313 -5.58 -1.71 12.91
C CYS A 313 -6.37 -2.66 12.00
N HIS A 314 -5.80 -3.09 10.87
CA HIS A 314 -6.52 -3.90 9.86
C HIS A 314 -5.78 -5.18 9.49
N ASP A 315 -6.51 -6.25 9.18
CA ASP A 315 -5.94 -7.46 8.59
C ASP A 315 -5.94 -7.34 7.05
N PRO A 316 -4.78 -7.28 6.37
CA PRO A 316 -4.72 -7.13 4.92
C PRO A 316 -5.28 -8.34 4.16
N HIS A 317 -5.50 -9.48 4.82
CA HIS A 317 -6.10 -10.67 4.19
C HIS A 317 -7.63 -10.68 4.27
N ARG A 318 -8.26 -9.64 4.83
CA ARG A 318 -9.70 -9.58 5.07
C ARG A 318 -10.31 -8.31 4.50
N GLN A 319 -11.63 -8.35 4.31
CA GLN A 319 -12.40 -7.15 4.01
C GLN A 319 -12.18 -6.08 5.08
N LEU A 320 -12.12 -4.84 4.64
CA LEU A 320 -12.01 -3.71 5.53
C LEU A 320 -13.27 -3.61 6.40
N VAL A 321 -13.08 -3.50 7.71
CA VAL A 321 -14.20 -3.27 8.63
C VAL A 321 -14.54 -1.79 8.63
N HIS A 322 -15.80 -1.45 8.33
CA HIS A 322 -16.26 -0.06 8.27
C HIS A 322 -16.91 0.44 9.56
N GLU A 323 -17.24 -0.48 10.48
CA GLU A 323 -17.84 -0.14 11.76
C GLU A 323 -16.84 0.54 12.68
N ALA A 324 -17.14 1.78 13.10
CA ALA A 324 -16.23 2.60 13.91
C ALA A 324 -15.84 1.90 15.23
N GLY A 325 -16.81 1.28 15.91
CA GLY A 325 -16.59 0.61 17.20
C GLY A 325 -15.64 -0.60 17.12
N ALA A 326 -15.40 -1.15 15.93
CA ALA A 326 -14.45 -2.26 15.76
C ALA A 326 -12.99 -1.83 16.07
N TYR A 327 -12.70 -0.53 16.03
CA TYR A 327 -11.37 0.02 16.28
C TYR A 327 -11.17 0.55 17.69
N ASP A 328 -12.22 0.62 18.52
CA ASP A 328 -12.16 1.22 19.86
C ASP A 328 -11.08 0.55 20.73
N GLN A 329 -10.96 -0.77 20.65
CA GLN A 329 -9.94 -1.51 21.41
C GLN A 329 -8.50 -1.15 21.00
N LYS A 330 -8.29 -0.70 19.75
CA LYS A 330 -6.99 -0.20 19.28
C LYS A 330 -6.67 1.15 19.93
N CYS A 331 -7.67 2.03 20.05
CA CYS A 331 -7.54 3.30 20.76
C CYS A 331 -7.26 3.08 22.26
N LEU A 332 -8.01 2.17 22.89
CA LEU A 332 -7.92 1.87 24.32
C LEU A 332 -6.58 1.22 24.72
N ALA A 333 -5.85 0.62 23.77
CA ALA A 333 -4.51 0.07 24.01
C ALA A 333 -3.47 1.15 24.37
N CYS A 334 -3.70 2.42 23.99
CA CYS A 334 -2.88 3.57 24.36
C CYS A 334 -3.60 4.53 25.31
N HIS A 335 -4.94 4.53 25.28
CA HIS A 335 -5.81 5.36 26.09
C HIS A 335 -6.67 4.49 27.03
N PRO A 336 -6.07 3.85 28.05
CA PRO A 336 -6.84 3.04 28.99
C PRO A 336 -7.91 3.92 29.66
N ALA A 337 -9.12 3.37 29.81
CA ALA A 337 -10.25 4.11 30.36
C ALA A 337 -9.96 4.54 31.81
N ALA A 338 -9.45 5.75 31.99
CA ALA A 338 -9.57 6.48 33.25
C ALA A 338 -11.06 6.86 33.45
N PRO A 339 -11.55 7.06 34.69
CA PRO A 339 -12.90 7.55 34.92
C PRO A 339 -13.09 8.84 34.12
N ALA A 340 -13.98 8.79 33.13
CA ALA A 340 -14.14 9.83 32.14
C ALA A 340 -14.48 11.17 32.80
N ARG A 341 -13.61 12.18 32.67
CA ARG A 341 -14.14 13.54 32.54
C ARG A 341 -14.90 13.54 31.21
N LYS A 342 -16.23 13.57 31.28
CA LYS A 342 -17.09 13.76 30.11
C LYS A 342 -16.72 15.09 29.45
N ALA A 343 -15.81 15.07 28.49
CA ALA A 343 -15.73 16.12 27.50
C ALA A 343 -16.96 15.95 26.61
N ARG A 344 -17.79 16.99 26.55
CA ARG A 344 -18.93 17.07 25.65
C ARG A 344 -18.42 17.07 24.20
N ASP A 345 -19.23 16.50 23.32
CA ASP A 345 -19.21 16.65 21.85
C ASP A 345 -18.34 15.67 21.04
N HIS A 346 -18.88 14.47 20.80
CA HIS A 346 -18.46 13.58 19.72
C HIS A 346 -19.62 13.29 18.76
N PRO A 347 -19.86 14.19 17.79
CA PRO A 347 -20.26 13.74 16.46
C PRO A 347 -19.57 14.60 15.39
N GLY A 348 -18.39 14.19 14.94
CA GLY A 348 -17.84 14.69 13.69
C GLY A 348 -18.41 13.84 12.55
N LYS A 349 -19.31 14.37 11.72
CA LYS A 349 -19.63 13.74 10.43
C LYS A 349 -18.38 13.78 9.55
N ALA A 350 -18.16 12.74 8.75
CA ALA A 350 -17.13 12.73 7.72
C ALA A 350 -17.27 13.95 6.80
N CYS A 351 -16.14 14.56 6.41
CA CYS A 351 -16.10 15.70 5.50
C CYS A 351 -16.91 15.41 4.22
N PRO A 352 -17.74 16.36 3.75
CA PRO A 352 -18.44 16.24 2.48
C PRO A 352 -17.45 16.57 1.36
N THR A 353 -16.61 15.60 1.00
CA THR A 353 -15.95 15.58 -0.30
C THR A 353 -16.54 14.43 -1.11
N HIS A 354 -16.36 14.43 -2.43
CA HIS A 354 -16.96 13.48 -3.38
C HIS A 354 -16.73 11.98 -3.05
N ALA A 355 -15.89 11.68 -2.06
CA ALA A 355 -15.96 10.46 -1.27
C ALA A 355 -15.58 10.75 0.20
N PRO A 356 -16.35 10.30 1.22
CA PRO A 356 -15.85 10.28 2.58
C PRO A 356 -14.63 9.35 2.64
N PHE A 357 -13.47 9.91 2.97
CA PHE A 357 -12.23 9.16 3.23
C PHE A 357 -12.01 9.08 4.74
N THR A 358 -11.54 7.92 5.20
CA THR A 358 -10.99 7.80 6.55
C THR A 358 -9.67 8.56 6.60
N ASP A 359 -9.62 9.64 7.37
CA ASP A 359 -8.40 10.40 7.58
C ASP A 359 -7.49 9.65 8.56
N HIS A 360 -6.39 9.09 8.06
CA HIS A 360 -5.44 8.33 8.86
C HIS A 360 -4.56 9.23 9.74
N ARG A 361 -4.75 10.56 9.72
CA ARG A 361 -4.11 11.49 10.66
C ARG A 361 -4.68 11.43 12.07
N ILE A 362 -5.79 10.70 12.27
CA ILE A 362 -6.41 10.41 13.58
C ILE A 362 -6.56 11.70 14.39
N ARG A 363 -7.42 12.59 13.88
CA ARG A 363 -7.62 13.93 14.44
C ARG A 363 -9.11 14.24 14.59
N ILE A 364 -9.39 15.22 15.45
CA ILE A 364 -10.69 15.87 15.49
C ILE A 364 -10.74 16.86 14.32
N ALA A 365 -11.76 16.75 13.46
CA ALA A 365 -12.03 17.69 12.38
C ALA A 365 -13.31 18.45 12.70
N ARG A 366 -13.27 19.79 12.68
CA ARG A 366 -14.48 20.62 12.81
C ARG A 366 -14.92 21.15 11.45
N ALA A 367 -16.23 21.28 11.28
CA ALA A 367 -16.79 21.86 10.06
C ALA A 367 -16.28 23.30 9.86
N GLY A 368 -15.81 23.61 8.65
CA GLY A 368 -15.27 24.92 8.29
C GLY A 368 -13.80 25.15 8.65
N GLU A 369 -13.13 24.21 9.32
CA GLU A 369 -11.68 24.30 9.53
C GLU A 369 -10.92 24.05 8.22
N PRO A 370 -9.78 24.74 7.99
CA PRO A 370 -8.89 24.44 6.89
C PRO A 370 -8.46 22.97 6.89
N TYR A 371 -8.32 22.39 5.70
CA TYR A 371 -7.76 21.05 5.58
C TYR A 371 -6.27 21.11 5.98
N PRO A 372 -5.81 20.25 6.91
CA PRO A 372 -4.44 20.35 7.38
C PRO A 372 -3.52 19.59 6.43
N ASP A 373 -2.57 20.32 5.86
CA ASP A 373 -1.45 19.75 5.13
C ASP A 373 -0.47 19.04 6.06
#